data_AF-A0AAN9E212-F1
#
_entry.id   AF-A0AAN9E212-F1
#
_cell.length_a   1.000
_cell.length_b   1.000
_cell.length_c   1.000
_cell.angle_alpha   90.00
_cell.angle_beta   90.00
_cell.angle_gamma   90.00
#
_symmetry.space_group_name_H-M   'P 1'
#
loop_
_entity.id
_entity.type
_entity.pdbx_description
1 polymer ?
#
loop_
_entity_poly.entity_id
_entity_poly.type
_entity_poly.pdbx_seq_one_letter_code
_entity_poly.pdbx_strand_id
1 'polypeptide(L)'
;MAKKKGRPPKSPSPHTPTPTKIPKSLDLQHIDDEDLEDIDALSPKKAASILQKLDELRSMIKGKAVADDPKATDEPIEEQPDAHSLAAKENIDLLKGERRDCCIPEIDIQQGRVLTPSQQLALLKPVEAEEIKLCFFQMGDDKAPGPDGYGAAFYKAAWPVISSNVVEAV
;
A
#
# COMPACT_ATOMS: atom_id res chain seq x y z
N MET A 1 58.01 -9.41 -38.79
CA MET A 1 56.66 -8.88 -38.56
C MET A 1 56.40 -8.84 -37.05
N ALA A 2 56.41 -7.65 -36.44
CA ALA A 2 56.27 -7.48 -34.99
C ALA A 2 54.78 -7.43 -34.59
N LYS A 3 54.33 -8.39 -33.77
CA LYS A 3 52.99 -8.39 -33.16
C LYS A 3 52.94 -7.35 -32.02
N LYS A 4 52.29 -6.21 -32.26
CA LYS A 4 51.90 -5.23 -31.23
C LYS A 4 51.02 -5.94 -30.19
N LYS A 5 51.51 -6.09 -28.95
CA LYS A 5 50.68 -6.50 -27.81
C LYS A 5 49.80 -5.32 -27.39
N GLY A 6 48.50 -5.42 -27.61
CA GLY A 6 47.51 -4.44 -27.13
C GLY A 6 47.46 -4.43 -25.61
N ARG A 7 47.41 -3.24 -25.01
CA ARG A 7 47.21 -3.04 -23.57
C ARG A 7 45.79 -3.49 -23.20
N PRO A 8 45.58 -4.25 -22.11
CA PRO A 8 44.24 -4.64 -21.69
C PRO A 8 43.41 -3.41 -21.26
N PRO A 9 42.07 -3.44 -21.44
CA PRO A 9 41.19 -2.34 -21.06
C PRO A 9 41.23 -2.12 -19.54
N LYS A 10 41.26 -0.84 -19.13
CA LYS A 10 41.15 -0.45 -17.72
C LYS A 10 39.79 -0.86 -17.18
N SER A 11 39.77 -1.64 -16.11
CA SER A 11 38.58 -1.92 -15.31
C SER A 11 37.99 -0.61 -14.75
N PRO A 12 36.66 -0.42 -14.74
CA PRO A 12 36.05 0.73 -14.07
C PRO A 12 36.27 0.61 -12.56
N SER A 13 36.78 1.67 -11.96
CA SER A 13 36.97 1.77 -10.50
C SER A 13 35.64 1.65 -9.77
N PRO A 14 35.59 0.98 -8.60
CA PRO A 14 34.38 0.93 -7.79
C PRO A 14 34.05 2.35 -7.29
N HIS A 15 32.87 2.85 -7.66
CA HIS A 15 32.30 4.04 -7.05
C HIS A 15 32.00 3.73 -5.58
N THR A 16 32.78 4.32 -4.68
CA THR A 16 32.48 4.32 -3.24
C THR A 16 31.28 5.24 -3.02
N PRO A 17 30.20 4.78 -2.36
CA PRO A 17 29.13 5.69 -1.95
C PRO A 17 29.69 6.69 -0.95
N THR A 18 29.62 7.97 -1.31
CA THR A 18 29.92 9.11 -0.44
C THR A 18 29.06 9.01 0.84
N PRO A 19 29.63 9.17 2.04
CA PRO A 19 28.84 9.19 3.26
C PRO A 19 27.95 10.43 3.27
N THR A 20 26.66 10.24 3.04
CA THR A 20 25.63 11.24 3.26
C THR A 20 25.66 11.62 4.73
N LYS A 21 26.04 12.87 5.03
CA LYS A 21 25.92 13.44 6.38
C LYS A 21 24.45 13.42 6.77
N ILE A 22 24.09 12.49 7.64
CA ILE A 22 22.83 12.55 8.40
C ILE A 22 22.93 13.82 9.26
N PRO A 23 22.03 14.81 9.10
CA PRO A 23 22.01 15.93 10.01
C PRO A 23 21.76 15.39 11.42
N LYS A 24 22.56 15.89 12.37
CA LYS A 24 22.45 15.59 13.80
C LYS A 24 21.01 15.82 14.25
N SER A 25 20.57 14.93 15.13
CA SER A 25 19.31 14.96 15.88
C SER A 25 18.63 16.32 15.85
N LEU A 26 17.42 16.37 15.29
CA LEU A 26 16.49 17.43 15.65
C LEU A 26 16.22 17.23 17.14
N ASP A 27 16.75 18.15 17.95
CA ASP A 27 16.43 18.24 19.35
C ASP A 27 14.90 18.29 19.48
N LEU A 28 14.32 17.26 20.10
CA LEU A 28 12.99 17.31 20.67
C LEU A 28 13.05 18.32 21.81
N GLN A 29 12.99 19.59 21.44
CA GLN A 29 12.74 20.66 22.39
C GLN A 29 11.40 20.34 23.05
N HIS A 30 11.46 20.31 24.38
CA HIS A 30 10.36 20.10 25.29
C HIS A 30 9.12 20.84 24.79
N ILE A 31 8.07 20.09 24.47
CA ILE A 31 6.73 20.65 24.49
C ILE A 31 6.43 20.70 25.99
N ASP A 32 6.57 21.89 26.57
CA ASP A 32 6.15 22.12 27.94
C ASP A 32 4.65 21.83 28.01
N ASP A 33 4.26 20.86 28.83
CA ASP A 33 2.87 20.39 29.05
C ASP A 33 2.01 21.44 29.82
N GLU A 34 2.29 22.74 29.67
CA GLU A 34 1.66 23.83 30.44
C GLU A 34 0.95 24.91 29.59
N ASP A 35 0.42 24.56 28.41
CA ASP A 35 -0.52 25.43 27.67
C ASP A 35 -1.84 24.69 27.31
N LEU A 36 -2.30 23.81 28.21
CA LEU A 36 -3.68 23.30 28.18
C LEU A 36 -4.58 24.11 29.13
N GLU A 37 -4.46 25.44 29.11
CA GLU A 37 -5.40 26.34 29.76
C GLU A 37 -6.42 26.89 28.73
N ASP A 38 -7.64 26.37 28.84
CA ASP A 38 -8.92 27.00 28.46
C ASP A 38 -9.27 27.21 26.97
N ILE A 39 -9.46 26.12 26.23
CA ILE A 39 -10.21 26.15 24.94
C ILE A 39 -11.71 26.46 25.18
N ASP A 40 -12.23 26.16 26.38
CA ASP A 40 -13.63 26.36 26.77
C ASP A 40 -13.98 27.78 27.28
N ALA A 41 -13.00 28.69 27.37
CA ALA A 41 -13.23 30.07 27.81
C ALA A 41 -13.25 31.12 26.68
N LEU A 42 -13.71 30.74 25.48
CA LEU A 42 -14.25 31.75 24.55
C LEU A 42 -15.60 32.21 25.11
N SER A 43 -15.54 33.11 26.11
CA SER A 43 -16.72 33.73 26.73
C SER A 43 -17.75 34.08 25.65
N PRO A 44 -19.05 33.82 25.86
CA PRO A 44 -20.11 34.12 24.88
C PRO A 44 -20.03 35.55 24.33
N LYS A 45 -19.47 36.48 25.11
CA LYS A 45 -19.20 37.88 24.74
C LYS A 45 -18.13 38.02 23.64
N LYS A 46 -17.05 37.22 23.70
CA LYS A 46 -16.00 37.18 22.66
C LYS A 46 -16.57 36.59 21.36
N ALA A 47 -17.34 35.51 21.46
CA ALA A 47 -18.00 34.89 20.30
C ALA A 47 -19.01 35.83 19.62
N ALA A 48 -19.84 36.54 20.39
CA ALA A 48 -20.78 37.52 19.85
C ALA A 48 -20.07 38.70 19.16
N SER A 49 -18.94 39.17 19.71
CA SER A 49 -18.14 40.24 19.10
C SER A 49 -17.51 39.81 17.78
N ILE A 50 -17.08 38.55 17.65
CA ILE A 50 -16.56 38.00 16.39
C ILE A 50 -17.67 37.93 15.34
N LEU A 51 -18.86 37.45 15.72
CA LEU A 51 -20.00 37.36 14.81
C LEU A 51 -20.47 38.73 14.33
N GLN A 52 -20.48 39.74 15.22
CA GLN A 52 -20.79 41.12 14.85
C GLN A 52 -19.78 41.69 13.83
N LYS A 53 -18.48 41.48 14.06
CA LYS A 53 -17.43 41.94 13.14
C LYS A 53 -17.50 41.25 11.78
N LEU A 54 -17.91 39.99 11.73
CA LEU A 54 -18.09 39.26 10.47
C LEU A 54 -19.27 39.80 9.65
N ASP A 55 -20.37 40.20 10.29
CA ASP A 55 -21.53 40.78 9.60
C ASP A 55 -21.23 42.19 9.08
N GLU A 56 -20.48 42.99 9.84
CA GLU A 56 -19.97 44.30 9.41
C GLU A 56 -19.08 44.18 8.15
N LEU A 57 -18.14 43.23 8.15
CA LEU A 57 -17.29 42.97 6.97
C LEU A 57 -18.10 42.46 5.77
N ARG A 58 -19.10 41.61 6.00
CA ARG A 58 -20.00 41.11 4.94
C ARG A 58 -20.83 42.23 4.33
N SER A 59 -21.27 43.19 5.14
CA SER A 59 -21.98 44.39 4.69
C SER A 59 -21.09 45.29 3.83
N MET A 60 -19.81 45.45 4.21
CA MET A 60 -18.84 46.23 3.44
C MET A 60 -18.57 45.65 2.04
N ILE A 61 -18.59 44.32 1.89
CA ILE A 61 -18.34 43.66 0.60
C ILE A 61 -19.55 43.81 -0.35
N LYS A 62 -20.78 43.89 0.18
CA LYS A 62 -22.01 43.96 -0.62
C LYS A 62 -22.28 45.35 -1.25
N GLY A 63 -21.57 46.39 -0.80
CA GLY A 63 -21.76 47.77 -1.24
C GLY A 63 -21.06 48.19 -2.53
N LYS A 64 -20.29 47.31 -3.19
CA LYS A 64 -19.64 47.61 -4.47
C LYS A 64 -20.39 46.95 -5.63
N ALA A 65 -21.65 47.35 -5.81
CA ALA A 65 -22.38 47.13 -7.04
C ALA A 65 -21.70 47.93 -8.15
N VAL A 66 -20.92 47.24 -8.99
CA VAL A 66 -20.64 47.70 -10.34
C VAL A 66 -21.96 47.61 -11.09
N ALA A 67 -22.38 48.75 -11.64
CA ALA A 67 -23.61 48.89 -12.42
C ALA A 67 -23.66 47.87 -13.58
N ASP A 68 -24.87 47.39 -13.83
CA ASP A 68 -25.23 46.37 -14.82
C ASP A 68 -24.77 46.73 -16.25
N ASP A 69 -24.02 45.82 -16.89
CA ASP A 69 -23.94 45.69 -18.35
C ASP A 69 -24.76 44.44 -18.77
N PRO A 70 -25.78 44.57 -19.64
CA PRO A 70 -26.72 43.49 -19.90
C PRO A 70 -26.22 42.60 -21.05
N LYS A 71 -25.24 41.71 -20.80
CA LYS A 71 -24.98 40.59 -21.72
C LYS A 71 -24.11 39.48 -21.14
N ALA A 72 -24.69 38.61 -20.34
CA ALA A 72 -24.27 37.22 -20.31
C ALA A 72 -25.49 36.40 -19.93
N THR A 73 -26.05 35.72 -20.91
CA THR A 73 -27.01 34.65 -20.71
C THR A 73 -26.43 33.66 -19.71
N ASP A 74 -27.07 33.49 -18.56
CA ASP A 74 -26.94 32.32 -17.70
C ASP A 74 -27.47 31.10 -18.47
N GLU A 75 -26.70 30.65 -19.47
CA GLU A 75 -26.74 29.24 -19.83
C GLU A 75 -26.11 28.49 -18.66
N PRO A 76 -26.80 27.51 -18.04
CA PRO A 76 -26.17 26.64 -17.06
C PRO A 76 -24.91 26.08 -17.72
N ILE A 77 -23.76 26.34 -17.12
CA ILE A 77 -22.54 25.61 -17.47
C ILE A 77 -22.83 24.18 -17.04
N GLU A 78 -23.36 23.41 -17.97
CA GLU A 78 -23.36 21.96 -17.90
C GLU A 78 -21.88 21.60 -17.86
N GLU A 79 -21.35 21.39 -16.65
CA GLU A 79 -20.07 20.70 -16.47
C GLU A 79 -20.25 19.34 -17.13
N GLN A 80 -19.95 19.30 -18.43
CA GLN A 80 -19.81 18.07 -19.17
C GLN A 80 -18.74 17.30 -18.40
N PRO A 81 -19.11 16.20 -17.74
CA PRO A 81 -18.18 15.47 -16.89
C PRO A 81 -17.01 15.09 -17.78
N ASP A 82 -15.83 15.59 -17.43
CA ASP A 82 -14.60 15.19 -18.07
C ASP A 82 -14.53 13.67 -18.05
N ALA A 83 -14.03 13.06 -19.14
CA ALA A 83 -14.03 11.61 -19.30
C ALA A 83 -13.42 10.88 -18.07
N HIS A 84 -12.52 11.55 -17.36
CA HIS A 84 -11.90 11.08 -16.13
C HIS A 84 -12.85 11.08 -14.92
N SER A 85 -13.70 12.10 -14.76
CA SER A 85 -14.77 12.15 -13.74
C SER A 85 -15.88 11.14 -14.01
N LEU A 86 -16.24 10.90 -15.27
CA LEU A 86 -17.25 9.90 -15.62
C LEU A 86 -16.73 8.48 -15.39
N ALA A 87 -15.47 8.21 -15.76
CA ALA A 87 -14.80 6.95 -15.43
C ALA A 87 -14.64 6.75 -13.92
N ALA A 88 -14.34 7.82 -13.16
CA ALA A 88 -14.27 7.75 -11.71
C ALA A 88 -15.63 7.44 -11.08
N LYS A 89 -16.72 8.06 -11.56
CA LYS A 89 -18.08 7.79 -11.11
C LYS A 89 -18.50 6.34 -11.45
N GLU A 90 -18.23 5.89 -12.67
CA GLU A 90 -18.51 4.52 -13.10
C GLU A 90 -17.71 3.49 -12.28
N ASN A 91 -16.45 3.77 -11.99
CA ASN A 91 -15.61 2.94 -11.11
C ASN A 91 -16.13 2.92 -9.66
N ILE A 92 -16.60 4.06 -9.14
CA ILE A 92 -17.18 4.15 -7.79
C ILE A 92 -18.48 3.37 -7.71
N ASP A 93 -19.34 3.44 -8.72
CA ASP A 93 -20.59 2.67 -8.76
C ASP A 93 -20.33 1.16 -8.94
N LEU A 94 -19.26 0.78 -9.66
CA LEU A 94 -18.74 -0.60 -9.71
C LEU A 94 -18.22 -1.09 -8.34
N LEU A 95 -17.60 -0.22 -7.54
CA LEU A 95 -17.12 -0.51 -6.19
C LEU A 95 -18.25 -0.55 -5.15
N LYS A 96 -19.30 0.26 -5.36
CA LYS A 96 -20.54 0.26 -4.59
C LYS A 96 -21.50 -0.85 -5.00
N GLY A 97 -21.12 -1.67 -5.98
CA GLY A 97 -21.90 -2.80 -6.46
C GLY A 97 -22.55 -3.54 -5.29
N GLU A 98 -23.88 -3.66 -5.35
CA GLU A 98 -24.68 -4.41 -4.40
C GLU A 98 -23.94 -5.68 -4.02
N ARG A 99 -23.95 -6.00 -2.71
CA ARG A 99 -23.36 -7.22 -2.14
C ARG A 99 -23.53 -8.30 -3.20
N ARG A 100 -22.44 -8.66 -3.89
CA ARG A 100 -22.42 -9.94 -4.56
C ARG A 100 -22.61 -10.85 -3.38
N ASP A 101 -23.83 -11.33 -3.17
CA ASP A 101 -24.03 -12.52 -2.39
C ASP A 101 -23.05 -13.46 -3.05
N CYS A 102 -21.92 -13.66 -2.38
CA CYS A 102 -21.01 -14.72 -2.69
C CYS A 102 -21.85 -15.95 -2.34
N CYS A 103 -22.73 -16.31 -3.27
CA CYS A 103 -23.46 -17.54 -3.33
C CYS A 103 -22.39 -18.59 -3.58
N ILE A 104 -21.56 -18.80 -2.56
CA ILE A 104 -20.95 -20.08 -2.30
C ILE A 104 -22.18 -20.98 -2.23
N PRO A 105 -22.41 -21.83 -3.24
CA PRO A 105 -23.53 -22.76 -3.19
C PRO A 105 -23.40 -23.53 -1.88
N GLU A 106 -24.52 -23.88 -1.25
CA GLU A 106 -24.49 -24.71 -0.05
C GLU A 106 -23.68 -25.98 -0.35
N ILE A 107 -22.46 -26.05 0.18
CA ILE A 107 -21.53 -27.14 -0.08
C ILE A 107 -22.01 -28.32 0.76
N ASP A 108 -22.69 -29.28 0.14
CA ASP A 108 -22.96 -30.57 0.77
C ASP A 108 -21.66 -31.37 0.87
N ILE A 109 -21.03 -31.30 2.04
CA ILE A 109 -19.77 -32.00 2.35
C ILE A 109 -19.93 -33.52 2.17
N GLN A 110 -21.15 -34.06 2.28
CA GLN A 110 -21.43 -35.50 2.13
C GLN A 110 -21.32 -35.99 0.69
N GLN A 111 -21.43 -35.10 -0.29
CA GLN A 111 -21.30 -35.43 -1.72
C GLN A 111 -19.89 -35.18 -2.27
N GLY A 112 -18.94 -34.84 -1.40
CA GLY A 112 -17.53 -34.64 -1.76
C GLY A 112 -16.85 -35.94 -2.20
N ARG A 113 -15.70 -35.82 -2.89
CA ARG A 113 -14.88 -36.99 -3.23
C ARG A 113 -14.35 -37.63 -1.95
N VAL A 114 -14.52 -38.93 -1.84
CA VAL A 114 -13.96 -39.74 -0.75
C VAL A 114 -12.70 -40.43 -1.24
N LEU A 115 -11.69 -40.52 -0.38
CA LEU A 115 -10.44 -41.21 -0.69
C LEU A 115 -10.69 -42.71 -0.87
N THR A 116 -10.04 -43.31 -1.88
CA THR A 116 -9.98 -44.77 -1.99
C THR A 116 -9.12 -45.36 -0.87
N PRO A 117 -9.30 -46.64 -0.51
CA PRO A 117 -8.44 -47.28 0.49
C PRO A 117 -6.94 -47.19 0.15
N SER A 118 -6.58 -47.26 -1.13
CA SER A 118 -5.20 -47.09 -1.59
C SER A 118 -4.66 -45.68 -1.36
N GLN A 119 -5.47 -44.65 -1.58
CA GLN A 119 -5.10 -43.27 -1.30
C GLN A 119 -4.94 -43.03 0.21
N GLN A 120 -5.84 -43.59 1.02
CA GLN A 120 -5.73 -43.53 2.49
C GLN A 120 -4.42 -44.15 2.96
N LEU A 121 -4.06 -45.34 2.47
CA LEU A 121 -2.80 -45.99 2.80
C LEU A 121 -1.58 -45.19 2.32
N ALA A 122 -1.66 -44.52 1.17
CA ALA A 122 -0.59 -43.67 0.68
C ALA A 122 -0.33 -42.46 1.60
N LEU A 123 -1.38 -41.85 2.16
CA LEU A 123 -1.27 -40.73 3.10
C LEU A 123 -0.71 -41.13 4.47
N LEU A 124 -0.75 -42.42 4.82
CA LEU A 124 -0.18 -42.96 6.06
C LEU A 124 1.31 -43.29 5.95
N LYS A 125 1.90 -43.19 4.76
CA LYS A 125 3.33 -43.47 4.57
C LYS A 125 4.18 -42.39 5.26
N PRO A 126 5.34 -42.76 5.81
CA PRO A 126 6.31 -41.78 6.28
C PRO A 126 6.71 -40.82 5.16
N VAL A 127 6.91 -39.54 5.50
CA VAL A 127 7.42 -38.56 4.55
C VAL A 127 8.90 -38.81 4.30
N GLU A 128 9.30 -38.87 3.02
CA GLU A 128 10.69 -39.09 2.64
C GLU A 128 11.44 -37.77 2.39
N ALA A 129 12.74 -37.75 2.66
CA ALA A 129 13.57 -36.56 2.44
C ALA A 129 13.56 -36.08 0.97
N GLU A 130 13.44 -37.02 0.03
CA GLU A 130 13.33 -36.70 -1.40
C GLU A 130 11.99 -36.03 -1.73
N GLU A 131 10.89 -36.47 -1.11
CA GLU A 131 9.56 -35.85 -1.26
C GLU A 131 9.56 -34.42 -0.73
N ILE A 132 10.18 -34.18 0.44
CA ILE A 132 10.33 -32.83 1.02
C ILE A 132 11.07 -31.95 0.03
N LYS A 133 12.22 -32.39 -0.48
CA LYS A 133 13.01 -31.64 -1.46
C LYS A 133 12.20 -31.36 -2.72
N LEU A 134 11.53 -32.36 -3.28
CA LEU A 134 10.75 -32.20 -4.50
C LEU A 134 9.63 -31.16 -4.32
N CYS A 135 8.82 -31.31 -3.27
CA CYS A 135 7.75 -30.38 -2.93
C CYS A 135 8.29 -28.95 -2.73
N PHE A 136 9.43 -28.83 -2.05
CA PHE A 136 10.04 -27.54 -1.78
C PHE A 136 10.53 -26.83 -3.06
N PHE A 137 11.16 -27.57 -3.98
CA PHE A 137 11.69 -27.01 -5.23
C PHE A 137 10.58 -26.72 -6.26
N GLN A 138 9.43 -27.39 -6.16
CA GLN A 138 8.25 -27.08 -6.97
C GLN A 138 7.58 -25.75 -6.63
N MET A 139 7.85 -25.18 -5.45
CA MET A 139 7.33 -23.88 -5.05
C MET A 139 7.86 -22.76 -5.96
N GLY A 140 7.04 -21.77 -6.32
CA GLY A 140 7.51 -20.62 -7.11
C GLY A 140 8.48 -19.73 -6.32
N ASP A 141 9.47 -19.13 -7.00
CA ASP A 141 10.44 -18.23 -6.36
C ASP A 141 9.85 -16.85 -6.06
N ASP A 142 8.78 -16.48 -6.76
CA ASP A 142 8.04 -15.23 -6.69
C ASP A 142 6.96 -15.22 -5.60
N LYS A 143 6.92 -16.25 -4.75
CA LYS A 143 5.98 -16.33 -3.64
C LYS A 143 6.32 -15.27 -2.59
N ALA A 144 5.27 -14.65 -2.05
CA ALA A 144 5.41 -13.63 -1.01
C ALA A 144 6.19 -14.20 0.20
N PRO A 145 7.09 -13.41 0.80
CA PRO A 145 7.86 -13.84 1.95
C PRO A 145 6.95 -14.09 3.16
N GLY A 146 7.42 -14.95 4.08
CA GLY A 146 6.78 -15.14 5.37
C GLY A 146 6.95 -13.92 6.29
N PRO A 147 6.45 -14.02 7.54
CA PRO A 147 6.67 -12.99 8.57
C PRO A 147 8.16 -12.81 8.94
N ASP A 148 9.00 -13.78 8.56
CA ASP A 148 10.46 -13.73 8.67
C ASP A 148 11.16 -12.89 7.59
N GLY A 149 10.43 -12.49 6.54
CA GLY A 149 10.93 -11.70 5.42
C GLY A 149 11.70 -12.50 4.36
N TYR A 150 11.78 -13.83 4.47
CA TYR A 150 12.50 -14.67 3.50
C TYR A 150 11.53 -15.42 2.57
N GLY A 151 11.80 -15.33 1.26
CA GLY A 151 11.02 -16.02 0.23
C GLY A 151 11.57 -17.41 -0.11
N ALA A 152 10.84 -18.17 -0.91
CA ALA A 152 11.23 -19.52 -1.35
C ALA A 152 12.62 -19.55 -2.01
N ALA A 153 12.98 -18.53 -2.79
CA ALA A 153 14.28 -18.42 -3.45
C ALA A 153 15.46 -18.45 -2.47
N PHE A 154 15.33 -17.77 -1.32
CA PHE A 154 16.36 -17.76 -0.28
C PHE A 154 16.60 -19.16 0.28
N TYR A 155 15.52 -19.84 0.66
CA TYR A 155 15.59 -21.16 1.26
C TYR A 155 16.07 -22.24 0.27
N LYS A 156 15.74 -22.12 -1.02
CA LYS A 156 16.29 -23.00 -2.06
C LYS A 156 17.80 -22.81 -2.21
N ALA A 157 18.28 -21.56 -2.15
CA ALA A 157 19.72 -21.28 -2.17
C ALA A 157 20.43 -21.80 -0.91
N ALA A 158 19.76 -21.72 0.25
CA ALA A 158 20.27 -22.22 1.53
C ALA A 158 20.11 -23.73 1.74
N TRP A 159 19.43 -24.44 0.84
CA TRP A 159 19.11 -25.88 0.96
C TRP A 159 20.29 -26.78 1.35
N PRO A 160 21.53 -26.61 0.81
CA PRO A 160 22.67 -27.44 1.21
C PRO A 160 23.03 -27.34 2.70
N VAL A 161 22.65 -26.25 3.37
CA VAL A 161 22.95 -25.99 4.78
C VAL A 161 21.79 -26.42 5.67
N ILE A 162 20.55 -26.09 5.29
CA ILE A 162 19.38 -26.26 6.17
C ILE A 162 18.66 -27.60 5.97
N SER A 163 18.92 -28.32 4.87
CA SER A 163 18.12 -29.49 4.48
C SER A 163 18.06 -30.59 5.54
N SER A 164 19.17 -30.84 6.25
CA SER A 164 19.17 -31.84 7.33
C SER A 164 18.25 -31.45 8.48
N ASN A 165 18.24 -30.19 8.89
CA ASN A 165 17.37 -29.73 9.97
C ASN A 165 15.90 -29.68 9.54
N VAL A 166 15.64 -29.36 8.27
CA VAL A 166 14.29 -29.38 7.71
C VAL A 166 13.74 -30.81 7.69
N VAL A 167 14.54 -31.79 7.26
CA VAL A 167 14.11 -33.20 7.23
C VAL A 167 13.93 -33.77 8.63
N GLU A 168 14.77 -33.39 9.60
CA GLU A 168 14.64 -33.83 11.00
C GLU A 168 13.41 -33.26 11.71
N ALA A 169 12.95 -32.06 11.30
CA ALA A 169 11.82 -31.38 11.93
C ALA A 169 10.44 -31.89 11.47
N VAL A 170 10.38 -32.69 10.41
CA VAL A 170 9.16 -33.25 9.81
C VAL A 170 8.93 -34.67 10.31
#